data_AF-F2BBX3-F1
#
_entry.id   AF-F2BBX3-F1
#
_cell.length_a   1.000
_cell.length_b   1.000
_cell.length_c   1.000
_cell.angle_alpha   90.00
_cell.angle_beta   90.00
_cell.angle_gamma   90.00
#
_symmetry.space_group_name_H-M   'P 1'
#
loop_
_entity.id
_entity.type
_entity.pdbx_description
1 polymer ?
#
loop_
_entity_poly.entity_id
_entity_poly.type
_entity_poly.pdbx_seq_one_letter_code
_entity_poly.pdbx_strand_id
1 'polypeptide(L)'
;MKTPLLPLLTLAALLPAAASAAANELARCEQIFRDNMDIMVFTMPCPADEAARAVPQDKLAAHLREVSRCEALVAGKYAAQKEAVQERLNAYVAPHAEAARRAGNSPQQTAAYCAKQNAAARQKLRQY
;
A
#
# COMPACT_ATOMS: atom_id res chain seq x y z
N MET A 1 56.30 -9.12 12.64
CA MET A 1 55.15 -9.36 11.75
C MET A 1 53.91 -8.80 12.46
N LYS A 2 53.24 -7.80 11.89
CA LYS A 2 52.13 -7.09 12.56
C LYS A 2 50.87 -7.31 11.72
N THR A 3 50.00 -8.19 12.19
CA THR A 3 48.71 -8.51 11.58
C THR A 3 47.83 -7.26 11.60
N PRO A 4 47.22 -6.83 10.47
CA PRO A 4 46.29 -5.72 10.51
C PRO A 4 44.95 -6.24 11.05
N LEU A 5 44.62 -5.86 12.28
CA LEU A 5 43.25 -5.91 12.82
C LEU A 5 42.42 -4.87 12.06
N LEU A 6 41.85 -5.26 10.92
CA LEU A 6 40.80 -4.49 10.25
C LEU A 6 39.63 -4.32 11.23
N PRO A 7 39.11 -3.09 11.39
CA PRO A 7 38.41 -2.72 12.60
C PRO A 7 36.96 -3.19 12.55
N LEU A 8 36.56 -3.98 13.55
CA LEU A 8 35.16 -4.32 13.86
C LEU A 8 34.24 -3.08 14.03
N LEU A 9 34.81 -1.88 14.10
CA LEU A 9 34.10 -0.59 14.17
C LEU A 9 33.36 -0.22 12.87
N THR A 10 33.76 -0.71 11.70
CA THR A 10 33.05 -0.41 10.44
C THR A 10 31.79 -1.24 10.26
N LEU A 11 31.71 -2.46 10.81
CA LEU A 11 30.49 -3.28 10.79
C LEU A 11 29.39 -2.69 11.69
N ALA A 12 29.75 -2.12 12.84
CA ALA A 12 28.80 -1.56 13.80
C ALA A 12 28.08 -0.30 13.27
N ALA A 13 28.72 0.48 12.41
CA ALA A 13 28.13 1.70 11.83
C ALA A 13 27.19 1.43 10.64
N LEU A 14 27.28 0.26 10.00
CA LEU A 14 26.44 -0.11 8.85
C LEU A 14 25.09 -0.75 9.26
N LEU A 15 25.03 -1.35 10.45
CA LEU A 15 23.84 -2.01 10.98
C LEU A 15 22.65 -1.04 11.21
N PRO A 16 22.82 0.17 11.78
CA PRO A 16 21.72 1.12 11.98
C PRO A 16 21.13 1.63 10.65
N ALA A 17 21.99 1.86 9.66
CA ALA A 17 21.59 2.32 8.34
C ALA A 17 20.79 1.25 7.58
N ALA A 18 21.22 -0.01 7.66
CA ALA A 18 20.51 -1.14 7.05
C ALA A 18 19.14 -1.38 7.70
N ALA A 19 19.03 -1.28 9.03
CA ALA A 19 17.77 -1.40 9.75
C ALA A 19 16.79 -0.26 9.42
N SER A 20 17.29 0.99 9.34
CA SER A 20 16.48 2.15 8.96
C SER A 20 15.99 2.07 7.51
N ALA A 21 16.86 1.69 6.58
CA ALA A 21 16.47 1.47 5.18
C ALA A 21 15.45 0.34 5.05
N ALA A 22 15.62 -0.75 5.81
CA ALA A 22 14.69 -1.87 5.82
C ALA A 22 13.31 -1.48 6.37
N ALA A 23 13.26 -0.68 7.45
CA ALA A 23 12.02 -0.16 8.01
C ALA A 23 11.31 0.80 7.03
N ASN A 24 12.07 1.65 6.35
CA ASN A 24 11.54 2.59 5.35
C ASN A 24 10.97 1.85 4.12
N GLU A 25 11.61 0.77 3.67
CA GLU A 25 11.11 -0.03 2.54
C GLU A 25 9.81 -0.76 2.90
N LEU A 26 9.74 -1.38 4.08
CA LEU A 26 8.53 -2.07 4.52
C LEU A 26 7.37 -1.10 4.75
N ALA A 27 7.64 0.07 5.36
CA ALA A 27 6.64 1.13 5.52
C ALA A 27 6.13 1.65 4.18
N ARG A 28 7.02 1.79 3.18
CA ARG A 28 6.62 2.15 1.82
C ARG A 28 5.70 1.08 1.23
N CYS A 29 6.02 -0.21 1.40
CA CYS A 29 5.16 -1.28 0.89
C CYS A 29 3.80 -1.34 1.57
N GLU A 30 3.72 -1.08 2.87
CA GLU A 30 2.43 -0.90 3.54
C GLU A 30 1.60 0.23 2.92
N GLN A 31 2.24 1.37 2.61
CA GLN A 31 1.55 2.47 1.95
C GLN A 31 1.06 2.08 0.54
N ILE A 32 1.87 1.36 -0.23
CA ILE A 32 1.47 0.82 -1.55
C ILE A 32 0.24 -0.07 -1.44
N PHE A 33 0.19 -0.96 -0.44
CA PHE A 33 -0.98 -1.83 -0.25
C PHE A 33 -2.22 -1.05 0.18
N ARG A 34 -2.08 -0.02 1.02
CA ARG A 34 -3.21 0.88 1.36
C ARG A 34 -3.72 1.62 0.14
N ASP A 35 -2.82 2.13 -0.69
CA ASP A 35 -3.19 2.78 -1.95
C ASP A 35 -3.92 1.80 -2.88
N ASN A 36 -3.48 0.55 -2.95
CA ASN A 36 -4.17 -0.48 -3.73
C ASN A 36 -5.61 -0.73 -3.22
N MET A 37 -5.81 -0.73 -1.90
CA MET A 37 -7.16 -0.83 -1.32
C MET A 37 -8.03 0.37 -1.74
N ASP A 38 -7.50 1.59 -1.68
CA ASP A 38 -8.23 2.79 -2.08
C ASP A 38 -8.54 2.86 -3.58
N ILE A 39 -7.62 2.36 -4.42
CA ILE A 39 -7.75 2.41 -5.88
C ILE A 39 -8.68 1.30 -6.39
N MET A 40 -8.46 0.07 -5.92
CA MET A 40 -9.09 -1.14 -6.50
C MET A 40 -10.23 -1.68 -5.65
N VAL A 41 -10.12 -1.63 -4.32
CA VAL A 41 -11.05 -2.37 -3.43
C VAL A 41 -12.21 -1.49 -3.00
N PHE A 42 -11.96 -0.28 -2.54
CA PHE A 42 -13.01 0.64 -2.06
C PHE A 42 -13.86 1.23 -3.19
N THR A 43 -13.42 1.10 -4.44
CA THR A 43 -14.19 1.48 -5.63
C THR A 43 -15.07 0.35 -6.16
N MET A 44 -14.88 -0.91 -5.74
CA MET A 44 -15.66 -2.06 -6.24
C MET A 44 -17.19 -1.93 -6.10
N PRO A 45 -17.75 -1.32 -5.04
CA PRO A 45 -19.21 -1.15 -4.94
C PRO A 45 -19.79 -0.18 -5.96
N CYS A 46 -18.95 0.54 -6.71
CA CYS A 46 -19.38 1.58 -7.63
C CYS A 46 -19.68 1.05 -9.03
N PRO A 47 -20.56 1.73 -9.78
CA PRO A 47 -20.81 1.40 -11.18
C PRO A 47 -19.51 1.32 -11.99
N ALA A 48 -19.41 0.29 -12.84
CA ALA A 48 -18.18 -0.02 -13.58
C ALA A 48 -17.74 1.13 -14.51
N ASP A 49 -18.68 1.90 -15.05
CA ASP A 49 -18.41 3.05 -15.90
C ASP A 49 -17.81 4.23 -15.14
N GLU A 50 -18.22 4.47 -13.89
CA GLU A 50 -17.60 5.46 -13.02
C GLU A 50 -16.20 5.05 -12.57
N ALA A 51 -16.03 3.78 -12.20
CA ALA A 51 -14.74 3.23 -11.80
C ALA A 51 -13.74 3.23 -12.97
N ALA A 52 -14.16 2.85 -14.18
CA ALA A 52 -13.31 2.85 -15.37
C ALA A 52 -12.87 4.27 -15.77
N ARG A 53 -13.74 5.28 -15.65
CA ARG A 53 -13.39 6.69 -15.89
C ARG A 53 -12.46 7.26 -14.82
N ALA A 54 -12.39 6.65 -13.64
CA ALA A 54 -11.56 7.11 -12.54
C ALA A 54 -10.08 6.72 -12.67
N VAL A 55 -9.72 5.85 -13.62
CA VAL A 55 -8.41 5.18 -13.61
C VAL A 55 -7.60 5.48 -14.87
N PRO A 56 -6.59 6.38 -14.80
CA PRO A 56 -5.57 6.50 -15.84
C PRO A 56 -4.79 5.17 -15.95
N GLN A 57 -4.88 4.52 -17.10
CA GLN A 57 -4.42 3.14 -17.29
C GLN A 57 -2.89 3.00 -17.18
N ASP A 58 -2.14 4.01 -17.61
CA ASP A 58 -0.69 4.09 -17.48
C ASP A 58 -0.24 4.15 -16.02
N LYS A 59 -0.91 5.00 -15.23
CA LYS A 59 -0.67 5.17 -13.78
C LYS A 59 -1.10 3.93 -13.01
N LEU A 60 -2.21 3.31 -13.38
CA LEU A 60 -2.63 2.05 -12.80
C LEU A 60 -1.59 0.96 -13.03
N ALA A 61 -1.10 0.83 -14.26
CA ALA A 61 -0.06 -0.16 -14.57
C ALA A 61 1.23 0.10 -13.77
N ALA A 62 1.61 1.37 -13.56
CA ALA A 62 2.74 1.73 -12.71
C ALA A 62 2.50 1.35 -11.23
N HIS A 63 1.32 1.64 -10.71
CA HIS A 63 0.92 1.25 -9.36
C HIS A 63 0.96 -0.27 -9.17
N LEU A 64 0.37 -1.05 -10.09
CA LEU A 64 0.34 -2.51 -10.01
C LEU A 64 1.74 -3.13 -10.03
N ARG A 65 2.71 -2.53 -10.74
CA ARG A 65 4.12 -2.96 -10.68
C ARG A 65 4.72 -2.77 -9.29
N GLU A 66 4.43 -1.65 -8.62
CA GLU A 66 4.87 -1.43 -7.24
C GLU A 66 4.17 -2.40 -6.27
N VAL A 67 2.88 -2.70 -6.48
CA VAL A 67 2.16 -3.71 -5.69
C VAL A 67 2.87 -5.06 -5.79
N SER A 68 3.11 -5.57 -7.02
CA SER A 68 3.79 -6.85 -7.22
C SER A 68 5.21 -6.86 -6.63
N ARG A 69 5.95 -5.74 -6.74
CA ARG A 69 7.27 -5.60 -6.11
C ARG A 69 7.17 -5.75 -4.59
N CYS A 70 6.19 -5.10 -3.98
CA CYS A 70 5.98 -5.16 -2.54
C CYS A 70 5.46 -6.51 -2.05
N GLU A 71 4.62 -7.20 -2.82
CA GLU A 71 4.20 -8.58 -2.53
C GLU A 71 5.41 -9.51 -2.48
N ALA A 72 6.32 -9.42 -3.46
CA ALA A 72 7.55 -10.21 -3.48
C ALA A 72 8.46 -9.90 -2.28
N LEU A 73 8.58 -8.63 -1.90
CA LEU A 73 9.36 -8.21 -0.73
C LEU A 73 8.78 -8.77 0.58
N VAL A 74 7.47 -8.68 0.77
CA VAL A 74 6.80 -9.20 1.98
C VAL A 74 6.76 -10.72 2.01
N ALA A 75 6.68 -11.40 0.87
CA ALA A 75 6.74 -12.85 0.80
C ALA A 75 8.17 -13.41 1.00
N GLY A 76 9.20 -12.64 0.63
CA GLY A 76 10.60 -13.03 0.74
C GLY A 76 11.31 -12.33 1.89
N LYS A 77 11.96 -11.20 1.58
CA LYS A 77 12.84 -10.44 2.48
C LYS A 77 12.19 -10.10 3.83
N TYR A 78 10.88 -9.84 3.85
CA TYR A 78 10.12 -9.44 5.05
C TYR A 78 9.06 -10.46 5.47
N ALA A 79 9.26 -11.74 5.15
CA ALA A 79 8.31 -12.81 5.49
C ALA A 79 7.94 -12.84 6.98
N ALA A 80 8.91 -12.58 7.87
CA ALA A 80 8.69 -12.53 9.30
C ALA A 80 7.77 -11.38 9.76
N GLN A 81 7.58 -10.34 8.94
CA GLN A 81 6.71 -9.21 9.24
C GLN A 81 5.33 -9.32 8.57
N LYS A 82 5.10 -10.35 7.73
CA LYS A 82 3.88 -10.48 6.92
C LYS A 82 2.59 -10.40 7.75
N GLU A 83 2.52 -11.10 8.87
CA GLU A 83 1.34 -11.09 9.74
C GLU A 83 1.08 -9.70 10.34
N ALA A 84 2.12 -9.03 10.83
CA ALA A 84 2.01 -7.70 11.39
C ALA A 84 1.60 -6.66 10.32
N VAL A 85 2.10 -6.79 9.09
CA VAL A 85 1.65 -5.98 7.95
C VAL A 85 0.17 -6.23 7.67
N GLN A 86 -0.26 -7.49 7.62
CA GLN A 86 -1.64 -7.85 7.36
C GLN A 86 -2.59 -7.33 8.45
N GLU A 87 -2.21 -7.40 9.71
CA GLU A 87 -3.00 -6.87 10.82
C GLU A 87 -3.22 -5.35 10.67
N ARG A 88 -2.15 -4.60 10.36
CA ARG A 88 -2.26 -3.16 10.12
C ARG A 88 -3.10 -2.82 8.90
N LEU A 89 -3.04 -3.63 7.85
CA LEU A 89 -3.91 -3.47 6.67
C LEU A 89 -5.37 -3.80 7.01
N ASN A 90 -5.64 -4.82 7.80
CA ASN A 90 -6.99 -5.16 8.25
C ASN A 90 -7.60 -4.03 9.10
N ALA A 91 -6.81 -3.47 10.02
CA ALA A 91 -7.22 -2.31 10.82
C ALA A 91 -7.53 -1.09 9.94
N TYR A 92 -6.78 -0.91 8.85
CA TYR A 92 -7.05 0.13 7.86
C TYR A 92 -8.36 -0.11 7.09
N VAL A 93 -8.64 -1.37 6.69
CA VAL A 93 -9.82 -1.72 5.88
C VAL A 93 -11.13 -1.67 6.67
N ALA A 94 -11.13 -2.04 7.96
CA ALA A 94 -12.33 -2.15 8.78
C ALA A 94 -13.30 -0.94 8.71
N PRO A 95 -12.86 0.31 8.94
CA PRO A 95 -13.76 1.47 8.86
C PRO A 95 -14.28 1.73 7.43
N HIS A 96 -13.52 1.38 6.40
CA HIS A 96 -13.94 1.52 5.00
C HIS A 96 -15.02 0.51 4.62
N ALA A 97 -14.90 -0.73 5.11
CA ALA A 97 -15.92 -1.76 4.94
C ALA A 97 -17.26 -1.36 5.61
N GLU A 98 -17.21 -0.73 6.78
CA GLU A 98 -18.40 -0.14 7.42
C GLU A 98 -19.00 1.00 6.61
N ALA A 99 -18.17 1.90 6.07
CA ALA A 99 -18.64 2.98 5.21
C ALA A 99 -19.32 2.45 3.94
N ALA A 100 -18.75 1.44 3.29
CA ALA A 100 -19.33 0.79 2.12
C ALA A 100 -20.69 0.14 2.44
N ARG A 101 -20.77 -0.61 3.55
CA ARG A 101 -22.03 -1.21 4.02
C ARG A 101 -23.12 -0.16 4.25
N ARG A 102 -22.78 0.94 4.93
CA ARG A 102 -23.74 2.05 5.15
C ARG A 102 -24.17 2.68 3.83
N ALA A 103 -23.24 2.91 2.91
CA ALA A 103 -23.53 3.51 1.62
C ALA A 103 -24.53 2.68 0.79
N GLY A 104 -24.48 1.35 0.90
CA GLY A 104 -25.40 0.44 0.23
C GLY A 104 -26.86 0.51 0.71
N ASN A 105 -27.17 1.28 1.76
CA ASN A 105 -28.53 1.38 2.30
C ASN A 105 -29.46 2.26 1.44
N SER A 106 -28.92 3.15 0.59
CA SER A 106 -29.74 3.90 -0.36
C SER A 106 -28.96 4.29 -1.63
N PRO A 107 -29.65 4.52 -2.76
CA PRO A 107 -29.01 4.99 -3.99
C PRO A 107 -28.26 6.32 -3.80
N GLN A 108 -28.79 7.26 -3.03
CA GLN A 108 -28.11 8.55 -2.80
C GLN A 108 -26.82 8.37 -1.99
N GLN A 109 -26.82 7.50 -0.99
CA GLN A 109 -25.64 7.23 -0.17
C GLN A 109 -24.58 6.47 -0.97
N THR A 110 -24.99 5.55 -1.84
CA THR A 110 -24.11 4.84 -2.77
C THR A 110 -23.44 5.82 -3.73
N ALA A 111 -24.20 6.72 -4.36
CA ALA A 111 -23.66 7.73 -5.27
C ALA A 111 -22.66 8.66 -4.57
N ALA A 112 -22.96 9.12 -3.35
CA ALA A 112 -22.06 9.97 -2.57
C ALA A 112 -20.77 9.23 -2.17
N TYR A 113 -20.88 7.97 -1.77
CA TYR A 113 -19.72 7.12 -1.49
C TYR A 113 -18.85 6.96 -2.73
N CYS A 114 -19.44 6.64 -3.88
CA CYS A 114 -18.73 6.42 -5.12
C CYS A 114 -18.04 7.67 -5.64
N ALA A 115 -18.69 8.82 -5.61
CA ALA A 115 -18.06 10.09 -5.93
C ALA A 115 -16.80 10.34 -5.07
N LYS A 116 -16.87 10.04 -3.77
CA LYS A 116 -15.75 10.19 -2.84
C LYS A 116 -14.61 9.20 -3.13
N GLN A 117 -14.90 7.90 -3.25
CA GLN A 117 -13.86 6.89 -3.48
C GLN A 117 -13.20 7.05 -4.85
N ASN A 118 -13.98 7.31 -5.91
CA ASN A 118 -13.44 7.53 -7.25
C ASN A 118 -12.60 8.82 -7.34
N ALA A 119 -12.92 9.86 -6.56
CA ALA A 119 -12.06 11.05 -6.45
C ALA A 119 -10.74 10.74 -5.72
N ALA A 120 -10.79 9.96 -4.63
CA ALA A 120 -9.61 9.56 -3.88
C ALA A 120 -8.67 8.65 -4.72
N ALA A 121 -9.23 7.66 -5.43
CA ALA A 121 -8.49 6.79 -6.33
C ALA A 121 -7.74 7.59 -7.42
N ARG A 122 -8.43 8.55 -8.07
CA ARG A 122 -7.81 9.47 -9.03
C ARG A 122 -6.65 10.26 -8.43
N GLN A 123 -6.82 10.75 -7.21
CA GLN A 123 -5.78 11.52 -6.53
C GLN A 123 -4.55 10.67 -6.22
N LYS A 124 -4.76 9.42 -5.78
CA LYS A 124 -3.67 8.49 -5.48
C LYS A 124 -2.92 8.05 -6.73
N LEU A 125 -3.63 7.72 -7.81
CA LEU A 125 -3.01 7.36 -9.08
C LEU A 125 -2.10 8.46 -9.63
N ARG A 126 -2.33 9.75 -9.31
CA ARG A 126 -1.41 10.83 -9.74
C ARG A 126 0.00 10.71 -9.16
N GLN A 127 0.19 9.95 -8.08
CA GLN A 127 1.48 9.74 -7.41
C GLN A 127 2.34 8.67 -8.07
N TYR A 128 1.76 7.92 -9.01
CA TYR A 128 2.40 6.88 -9.82
C TYR A 128 2.55 7.34 -11.27
#